data_AF-A0A7L1P4N4-F1
#
_entry.id   AF-A0A7L1P4N4-F1
#
_cell.length_a   1.000
_cell.length_b   1.000
_cell.length_c   1.000
_cell.angle_alpha   90.00
_cell.angle_beta   90.00
_cell.angle_gamma   90.00
#
_symmetry.space_group_name_H-M   'P 1'
#
loop_
_entity.id
_entity.type
_entity.pdbx_description
1 polymer ?
#
loop_
_entity_poly.entity_id
_entity_poly.type
_entity_poly.pdbx_seq_one_letter_code
_entity_poly.pdbx_strand_id
1 'polypeptide(L)'
;QGQLLAKSWSSLFEGQSGAALRGPIYSFNGRSILTDPLWPHRLAWHGSTPRGGHARRWDCQGWRSSGVAEGMATALGEGRLLAGHRHNCSTP
;
A
#
# COMPACT_ATOMS: atom_id res chain seq x y z
N GLN A 1 12.80 0.41 -13.32
CA GLN A 1 12.86 1.50 -14.33
C GLN A 1 13.55 2.77 -13.82
N GLY A 2 14.14 2.82 -12.60
CA GLY A 2 14.96 3.97 -12.16
C GLY A 2 14.20 5.29 -11.90
N GLN A 3 12.88 5.34 -12.11
CA GLN A 3 12.07 6.52 -11.89
C GLN A 3 11.90 6.82 -10.40
N LEU A 4 11.91 8.11 -10.05
CA LEU A 4 11.77 8.56 -8.67
C LEU A 4 10.35 8.32 -8.15
N LEU A 5 10.22 7.58 -7.05
CA LEU A 5 8.94 7.38 -6.36
C LEU A 5 8.70 8.41 -5.26
N ALA A 6 9.72 8.67 -4.43
CA ALA A 6 9.69 9.63 -3.34
C ALA A 6 11.09 10.26 -3.18
N LYS A 7 11.15 11.47 -2.60
CA LYS A 7 12.41 12.19 -2.42
C LYS A 7 13.35 11.49 -1.43
N SER A 8 12.76 10.89 -0.39
CA SER A 8 13.46 10.14 0.64
C SER A 8 12.51 9.14 1.29
N TRP A 9 13.05 8.21 2.06
CA TRP A 9 12.24 7.32 2.90
C TRP A 9 11.36 8.10 3.89
N SER A 10 11.93 9.09 4.59
CA SER A 10 11.18 9.92 5.54
C SER A 10 9.99 10.64 4.89
N SER A 11 10.17 11.11 3.66
CA SER A 11 9.11 11.85 2.95
C SER A 11 7.85 11.04 2.72
N LEU A 12 7.91 9.70 2.72
CA LEU A 12 6.72 8.85 2.59
C LEU A 12 5.76 8.98 3.78
N PHE A 13 6.29 9.30 4.97
CA PHE A 13 5.55 9.32 6.24
C PHE A 13 5.18 10.74 6.69
N GLU A 14 5.50 11.75 5.90
CA GLU A 14 5.15 13.13 6.16
C GLU A 14 3.66 13.37 5.87
N GLY A 15 2.97 14.06 6.78
CA GLY A 15 1.52 14.35 6.66
C GLY A 15 0.62 13.27 7.28
N GLN A 16 -0.69 13.54 7.32
CA GLN A 16 -1.68 12.64 7.94
C GLN A 16 -1.95 11.36 7.15
N SER A 17 -1.64 11.33 5.85
CA SER A 17 -1.95 10.24 4.92
C SER A 17 -0.74 9.77 4.10
N GLY A 18 0.46 10.18 4.49
CA GLY A 18 1.69 9.99 3.72
C GLY A 18 1.77 10.86 2.46
N ALA A 19 2.97 10.91 1.87
CA ALA A 19 3.20 11.70 0.65
C ALA A 19 2.70 10.99 -0.62
N ALA A 20 2.38 11.81 -1.63
CA ALA A 20 2.07 11.32 -2.96
C ALA A 20 3.32 10.79 -3.68
N LEU A 21 3.14 9.69 -4.39
CA LEU A 21 4.13 9.08 -5.27
C LEU A 21 4.33 9.93 -6.52
N ARG A 22 5.59 9.98 -6.97
CA ARG A 22 6.02 10.79 -8.12
C ARG A 22 6.17 9.97 -9.40
N GLY A 23 6.03 8.65 -9.32
CA GLY A 23 6.30 7.76 -10.43
C GLY A 23 5.47 6.48 -10.39
N PRO A 24 5.49 5.70 -11.48
CA PRO A 24 4.74 4.46 -11.60
C PRO A 24 5.34 3.32 -10.77
N ILE A 25 4.50 2.38 -10.37
CA ILE A 25 4.90 1.15 -9.69
C ILE A 25 4.85 0.01 -10.69
N TYR A 26 5.94 -0.76 -10.76
CA TYR A 26 6.06 -1.94 -11.61
C TYR A 26 6.27 -3.20 -10.78
N SER A 27 5.73 -4.32 -11.25
CA SER A 27 6.08 -5.66 -10.78
C SER A 27 7.50 -6.06 -11.22
N PHE A 28 8.03 -7.15 -10.64
CA PHE A 28 9.35 -7.68 -11.01
C PHE A 28 9.48 -8.04 -12.49
N ASN A 29 8.41 -8.51 -13.14
CA ASN A 29 8.39 -8.79 -14.58
C ASN A 29 8.08 -7.54 -15.44
N GLY A 30 8.15 -6.35 -14.87
CA GLY A 30 8.09 -5.07 -15.60
C GLY A 30 6.70 -4.58 -15.95
N ARG A 31 5.63 -5.15 -15.39
CA ARG A 31 4.24 -4.77 -15.69
C ARG A 31 3.80 -3.65 -14.76
N SER A 32 3.09 -2.66 -15.31
CA SER A 32 2.63 -1.48 -14.56
C SER A 32 1.42 -1.84 -13.71
N ILE A 33 1.57 -1.84 -12.38
CA ILE A 33 0.51 -2.25 -11.44
C ILE A 33 -0.78 -1.44 -11.63
N LEU A 34 -0.65 -0.16 -11.96
CA LEU A 34 -1.79 0.74 -12.10
C LEU A 34 -2.58 0.58 -13.39
N THR A 35 -2.01 -0.04 -14.43
CA THR A 35 -2.66 -0.13 -15.75
C THR A 35 -2.90 -1.56 -16.19
N ASP A 36 -2.25 -2.52 -15.53
CA ASP A 36 -2.28 -3.90 -15.94
C ASP A 36 -3.51 -4.64 -15.40
N PRO A 37 -4.26 -5.35 -16.26
CA PRO A 37 -5.49 -6.01 -15.87
C PRO A 37 -5.31 -7.20 -14.92
N LEU A 38 -4.09 -7.75 -14.76
CA LEU A 38 -3.85 -8.80 -13.76
C LEU A 38 -3.95 -8.29 -12.31
N TRP A 39 -4.02 -6.97 -12.09
CA TRP A 39 -4.29 -6.37 -10.79
C TRP A 39 -5.70 -5.74 -10.78
N PRO A 40 -6.77 -6.55 -10.57
CA PRO A 40 -8.14 -6.05 -10.49
C PRO A 40 -8.33 -5.15 -9.27
N HIS A 41 -7.67 -5.49 -8.15
CA HIS A 41 -7.61 -4.67 -6.94
C HIS A 41 -6.23 -4.03 -6.87
N ARG A 42 -6.17 -2.72 -7.13
CA ARG A 42 -4.92 -1.94 -7.11
C ARG A 42 -4.62 -1.48 -5.69
N LEU A 43 -4.61 -2.43 -4.76
CA LEU A 43 -4.37 -2.20 -3.34
C LEU A 43 -2.92 -2.52 -3.00
N ALA A 44 -2.34 -1.73 -2.10
CA ALA A 44 -1.09 -2.06 -1.44
C ALA A 44 -1.35 -2.26 0.05
N TRP A 45 -1.23 -3.51 0.50
CA TRP A 45 -1.25 -3.86 1.90
C TRP A 45 0.02 -3.36 2.60
N HIS A 46 -0.13 -2.70 3.75
CA HIS A 46 1.01 -2.15 4.49
C HIS A 46 0.97 -2.42 6.01
N GLY A 47 -0.20 -2.69 6.61
CA GLY A 47 -0.29 -3.09 8.03
C GLY A 47 0.28 -2.07 9.02
N SER A 48 0.29 -0.79 8.63
CA SER A 48 0.92 0.30 9.38
C SER A 48 -0.04 1.48 9.59
N THR A 49 0.28 2.34 10.54
CA THR A 49 -0.33 3.67 10.66
C THR A 49 0.20 4.59 9.54
N PRO A 50 -0.43 5.76 9.30
CA PRO A 50 0.05 6.71 8.29
C PRO A 50 1.47 7.23 8.54
N ARG A 51 1.97 7.14 9.78
CA ARG A 51 3.35 7.49 10.16
C ARG A 51 4.33 6.32 10.12
N GLY A 52 3.92 5.17 9.57
CA GLY A 52 4.77 3.98 9.44
C GLY A 52 4.91 3.14 10.71
N GLY A 53 4.16 3.45 11.77
CA GLY A 53 4.13 2.60 12.97
C GLY A 53 3.35 1.31 12.73
N HIS A 54 3.67 0.24 13.44
CA HIS A 54 2.97 -1.05 13.30
C HIS A 54 1.50 -0.95 13.76
N ALA A 55 0.57 -1.32 12.89
CA ALA A 55 -0.86 -1.36 13.20
C ALA A 55 -1.29 -2.78 13.61
N ARG A 56 -0.88 -3.23 14.81
CA ARG A 56 -1.11 -4.61 15.32
C ARG A 56 -2.54 -5.15 15.21
N ARG A 57 -3.55 -4.28 15.26
CA ARG A 57 -4.97 -4.70 15.13
C ARG A 57 -5.41 -4.90 13.69
N TRP A 58 -4.63 -4.38 12.74
CA TRP A 58 -4.95 -4.28 11.32
C TRP A 58 -3.74 -4.70 10.47
N ASP A 59 -3.16 -5.83 10.81
CA ASP A 59 -2.07 -6.47 10.06
C ASP A 59 -2.41 -7.91 9.68
N CYS A 60 -3.69 -8.26 9.56
CA CYS A 60 -4.15 -9.61 9.23
C CYS A 60 -3.60 -10.69 10.18
N GLN A 61 -3.58 -10.39 11.48
CA GLN A 61 -3.03 -11.26 12.53
C GLN A 61 -1.55 -11.59 12.28
N GLY A 62 -0.77 -10.56 11.93
CA GLY A 62 0.63 -10.70 11.54
C GLY A 62 0.80 -11.42 10.20
N TRP A 63 -0.04 -11.11 9.22
CA TRP A 63 -0.03 -11.68 7.86
C TRP A 63 -0.29 -13.19 7.81
N ARG A 64 -1.06 -13.71 8.78
CA ARG A 64 -1.36 -15.14 8.93
C ARG A 64 -2.82 -15.50 8.70
N SER A 65 -3.66 -14.50 8.43
CA SER A 65 -5.08 -14.69 8.17
C SER A 65 -5.47 -14.16 6.80
N SER A 66 -6.18 -14.98 6.04
CA SER A 66 -6.93 -14.60 4.85
C SER A 66 -8.45 -14.68 5.08
N GLY A 67 -8.86 -14.76 6.36
CA GLY A 67 -10.26 -14.85 6.79
C GLY A 67 -10.83 -13.49 7.20
N VAL A 68 -11.73 -13.49 8.19
CA VAL A 68 -12.49 -12.29 8.66
C VAL A 68 -11.65 -11.21 9.37
N ALA A 69 -10.32 -11.34 9.38
CA ALA A 69 -9.46 -10.32 9.94
C ALA A 69 -9.45 -9.07 9.05
N GLU A 70 -9.05 -7.94 9.62
CA GLU A 70 -8.83 -6.71 8.88
C GLU A 70 -7.33 -6.40 8.79
N GLY A 71 -6.95 -5.70 7.72
CA GLY A 71 -5.63 -5.13 7.57
C GLY A 71 -5.67 -3.72 6.98
N MET A 72 -4.57 -2.98 7.15
CA MET A 72 -4.40 -1.68 6.51
C MET A 72 -3.88 -1.87 5.08
N ALA A 73 -4.63 -1.34 4.12
CA ALA A 73 -4.19 -1.19 2.74
C ALA A 73 -4.58 0.18 2.19
N THR A 74 -3.95 0.55 1.09
CA THR A 74 -4.22 1.79 0.36
C THR A 74 -4.54 1.51 -1.10
N ALA A 75 -5.44 2.30 -1.68
CA ALA A 75 -5.66 2.28 -3.12
C ALA A 75 -4.53 3.03 -3.83
N LEU A 76 -3.73 2.30 -4.62
CA LEU A 76 -2.59 2.87 -5.34
C LEU A 76 -3.02 3.92 -6.37
N GLY A 77 -4.28 3.91 -6.81
CA GLY A 77 -4.86 4.94 -7.68
C GLY A 77 -4.91 6.34 -7.04
N GLU A 78 -4.90 6.42 -5.71
CA GLU A 78 -4.77 7.70 -4.99
C GLU A 78 -3.35 8.28 -5.05
N GLY A 79 -2.40 7.50 -5.60
CA GLY A 79 -1.00 7.88 -5.67
C GLY A 79 -0.32 7.95 -4.31
N ARG A 80 -0.78 7.22 -3.29
CA ARG A 80 -0.21 7.19 -1.94
C ARG A 80 0.08 5.75 -1.51
N LEU A 81 1.02 5.57 -0.57
CA LEU A 81 1.39 4.25 -0.03
C LEU A 81 0.84 3.95 1.37
N LEU A 82 0.44 4.99 2.11
CA LEU A 82 0.09 4.87 3.53
C LEU A 82 -1.25 5.54 3.87
N ALA A 83 -2.00 5.99 2.87
CA ALA A 83 -3.37 6.47 3.01
C ALA A 83 -4.26 5.26 3.27
N GLY A 84 -4.41 4.89 4.54
CA GLY A 84 -4.92 3.58 4.90
C GLY A 84 -6.42 3.56 5.16
N HIS A 85 -7.12 2.66 4.47
CA HIS A 85 -8.44 2.18 4.86
C HIS A 85 -8.31 0.76 5.43
N ARG A 86 -9.31 0.32 6.19
CA ARG A 86 -9.40 -1.06 6.65
C ARG A 86 -9.99 -1.90 5.53
N HIS A 87 -9.32 -3.01 5.22
CA HIS A 87 -9.75 -3.98 4.23
C HIS A 87 -9.83 -5.36 4.88
N ASN A 88 -10.79 -6.17 4.43
CA ASN A 88 -10.87 -7.57 4.82
C ASN A 88 -9.66 -8.33 4.24
N CYS A 89 -8.97 -9.12 5.07
CA CYS A 89 -7.79 -9.87 4.67
C CYS A 89 -8.06 -10.97 3.63
N SER A 90 -9.32 -11.29 3.37
CA SER A 90 -9.73 -12.10 2.23
C SER A 90 -9.70 -11.35 0.88
N THR A 91 -9.46 -10.03 0.89
CA THR A 91 -9.35 -9.23 -0.33
C THR A 91 -7.98 -9.48 -0.98
N PRO A 92 -7.93 -10.00 -2.22
CA PRO A 92 -6.67 -10.24 -2.90
C PRO A 92 -5.92 -8.96 -3.28
#